data_AF-A0A243RC90-F1
#
_entry.id   AF-A0A243RC90-F1
#
_cell.length_a   1.000
_cell.length_b   1.000
_cell.length_c   1.000
_cell.angle_alpha   90.00
_cell.angle_beta   90.00
_cell.angle_gamma   90.00
#
_symmetry.space_group_name_H-M   'P 1'
#
loop_
_entity.id
_entity.type
_entity.pdbx_description
1 polymer ?
#
loop_
_entity_poly.entity_id
_entity_poly.type
_entity_poly.pdbx_seq_one_letter_code
_entity_poly.pdbx_strand_id
1 'polypeptide(L)'
;MGEVGYPLDSRVGPRAEVTFLKSLGGNGFHVAGPEDEDLPRMAQLVETYIDSPLGPVDAAVTTIAERLGLKEIATVDHRHFRVVRPRHISAFRLLPD
;
A
#
# COMPACT_ATOMS: atom_id res chain seq x y z
N MET A 1 3.11 -1.41 -8.48
CA MET A 1 4.15 -0.81 -9.37
C MET A 1 3.72 0.52 -10.00
N GLY A 2 2.42 0.80 -10.19
CA GLY A 2 1.97 2.03 -10.86
C GLY A 2 2.27 3.36 -10.15
N GLU A 3 2.37 3.38 -8.82
CA GLU A 3 2.51 4.67 -8.10
C GLU A 3 3.95 5.03 -7.70
N VAL A 4 4.89 4.07 -7.70
CA VAL A 4 6.30 4.33 -7.34
C VAL A 4 7.14 4.75 -8.55
N GLY A 5 6.72 4.42 -9.78
CA GLY A 5 7.44 4.86 -10.99
C GLY A 5 7.34 6.37 -11.24
N TYR A 6 6.18 6.97 -11.00
CA TYR A 6 5.91 8.37 -11.33
C TYR A 6 6.75 9.40 -10.51
N PRO A 7 7.00 9.19 -9.20
CA PRO A 7 7.87 10.09 -8.42
C PRO A 7 9.37 9.86 -8.64
N LEU A 8 9.80 8.64 -9.02
CA LEU A 8 11.22 8.33 -9.23
C LEU A 8 11.78 8.96 -10.51
N ASP A 9 10.98 8.95 -11.58
CA ASP A 9 11.33 9.59 -12.86
C ASP A 9 11.46 11.12 -12.71
N SER A 10 10.58 11.75 -11.92
CA SER A 10 10.52 13.22 -11.81
C SER A 10 11.48 13.86 -10.80
N ARG A 11 12.12 13.10 -9.89
CA ARG A 11 12.92 13.68 -8.78
C ARG A 11 14.32 13.10 -8.54
N VAL A 12 14.66 11.91 -9.04
CA VAL A 12 15.91 11.21 -8.63
C VAL A 12 16.75 10.70 -9.82
N GLY A 13 16.14 10.57 -11.01
CA GLY A 13 16.81 10.19 -12.25
C GLY A 13 16.98 8.68 -12.46
N PRO A 14 17.29 8.23 -13.69
CA PRO A 14 17.13 6.83 -14.12
C PRO A 14 17.97 5.80 -13.33
N ARG A 15 19.09 6.26 -12.73
CA ARG A 15 20.02 5.40 -11.99
C ARG A 15 19.50 5.01 -10.60
N ALA A 16 18.71 5.89 -9.98
CA ALA A 16 18.06 5.61 -8.70
C ALA A 16 16.89 4.64 -8.88
N GLU A 17 16.15 4.76 -9.98
CA GLU A 17 15.09 3.82 -10.35
C GLU A 17 15.62 2.40 -10.55
N VAL A 18 16.70 2.23 -11.32
CA VAL A 18 17.35 0.92 -11.51
C VAL A 18 17.87 0.35 -10.18
N THR A 19 18.40 1.18 -9.30
CA THR A 19 18.89 0.75 -7.97
C THR A 19 17.74 0.31 -7.08
N PHE A 20 16.64 1.07 -7.08
CA PHE A 20 15.42 0.72 -6.37
C PHE A 20 14.82 -0.59 -6.88
N LEU A 21 14.68 -0.76 -8.19
CA LEU A 21 14.20 -2.01 -8.79
C LEU A 21 15.10 -3.20 -8.46
N LYS A 22 16.42 -3.03 -8.42
CA LYS A 22 17.36 -4.09 -7.98
C LYS A 22 17.24 -4.45 -6.51
N SER A 23 16.76 -3.53 -5.67
CA SER A 23 16.49 -3.80 -4.26
C SER A 23 15.18 -4.59 -4.06
N LEU A 24 14.24 -4.48 -5.01
CA LEU A 24 12.99 -5.25 -5.07
C LEU A 24 13.26 -6.65 -5.66
N GLY A 25 13.59 -7.62 -4.81
CA GLY A 25 13.89 -8.99 -5.25
C GLY A 25 15.08 -9.64 -4.55
N GLY A 26 15.83 -8.89 -3.74
CA GLY A 26 16.79 -9.43 -2.76
C GLY A 26 16.15 -9.67 -1.38
N ASN A 27 16.96 -9.98 -0.37
CA ASN A 27 16.50 -10.29 1.00
C ASN A 27 15.93 -9.08 1.78
N GLY A 28 15.79 -7.91 1.13
CA GLY A 28 15.40 -6.66 1.78
C GLY A 28 13.92 -6.29 1.61
N PHE A 29 13.36 -6.46 0.41
CA PHE A 29 11.97 -6.07 0.10
C PHE A 29 11.25 -7.16 -0.68
N HIS A 30 10.04 -7.48 -0.23
CA HIS A 30 9.12 -8.35 -0.94
C HIS A 30 8.05 -7.52 -1.64
N VAL A 31 7.87 -7.72 -2.94
CA VAL A 31 6.81 -7.07 -3.71
C VAL A 31 5.57 -7.96 -3.66
N ALA A 32 4.56 -7.51 -2.92
CA ALA A 32 3.25 -8.14 -2.91
C ALA A 32 2.29 -7.38 -3.84
N GLY A 33 1.52 -8.13 -4.63
CA GLY A 33 0.37 -7.62 -5.38
C GLY A 33 -0.93 -8.17 -4.81
N PRO A 34 -2.07 -7.55 -5.14
CA PRO A 34 -3.37 -8.13 -4.82
C PRO A 34 -3.56 -9.44 -5.59
N GLU A 35 -4.13 -10.42 -4.91
CA GLU A 35 -4.50 -11.72 -5.46
C GLU A 35 -6.02 -11.77 -5.72
N ASP A 36 -6.51 -12.78 -6.45
CA ASP A 36 -7.94 -12.86 -6.78
C ASP A 36 -8.84 -12.93 -5.53
N GLU A 37 -8.33 -13.52 -4.45
CA GLU A 37 -9.01 -13.57 -3.15
C GLU A 37 -9.09 -12.21 -2.43
N ASP A 38 -8.23 -11.25 -2.81
CA ASP A 38 -8.20 -9.91 -2.24
C ASP A 38 -9.31 -9.03 -2.85
N LEU A 39 -9.76 -9.31 -4.08
CA LEU A 39 -10.70 -8.46 -4.83
C LEU A 39 -12.04 -8.21 -4.10
N PRO A 40 -12.70 -9.22 -3.49
CA PRO A 40 -13.94 -8.98 -2.75
C PRO A 40 -13.73 -8.06 -1.54
N ARG A 41 -12.57 -8.17 -0.86
CA ARG A 41 -12.25 -7.31 0.28
C ARG A 41 -11.93 -5.88 -0.18
N MET A 42 -11.18 -5.74 -1.27
CA MET A 42 -10.92 -4.44 -1.87
C MET A 42 -12.23 -3.72 -2.25
N ALA A 43 -13.16 -4.42 -2.90
CA ALA A 43 -14.48 -3.88 -3.24
C ALA A 43 -15.27 -3.44 -2.00
N GLN A 44 -15.29 -4.28 -0.95
CA GLN A 44 -15.94 -3.95 0.32
C GLN A 44 -15.36 -2.67 0.94
N LEU A 45 -14.04 -2.49 0.92
CA LEU A 45 -13.39 -1.29 1.45
C LEU A 45 -13.78 -0.06 0.66
N VAL A 46 -13.72 -0.12 -0.67
CA VAL A 46 -14.10 1.01 -1.53
C VAL A 46 -15.57 1.39 -1.32
N GLU A 47 -16.46 0.40 -1.18
CA GLU A 47 -17.88 0.63 -0.88
C GLU A 47 -18.08 1.23 0.51
N THR A 48 -17.36 0.74 1.53
CA THR A 48 -17.46 1.23 2.92
C THR A 48 -17.04 2.71 3.04
N TYR A 49 -16.06 3.13 2.25
CA TYR A 49 -15.49 4.47 2.28
C TYR A 49 -15.90 5.30 1.07
N ILE A 50 -17.09 5.07 0.48
CA ILE A 50 -17.52 5.74 -0.76
C ILE A 50 -17.63 7.26 -0.62
N ASP A 51 -18.01 7.76 0.56
CA ASP A 51 -18.11 9.20 0.87
C ASP A 51 -16.75 9.85 1.18
N SER A 52 -15.71 9.05 1.39
CA SER A 52 -14.33 9.50 1.62
C SER A 52 -13.40 8.54 0.87
N PRO A 53 -13.31 8.67 -0.47
CA PRO A 53 -12.84 7.59 -1.33
C PRO A 53 -11.43 7.13 -0.96
N LEU A 54 -11.34 5.93 -0.38
CA LEU A 54 -10.07 5.28 -0.08
C LEU A 54 -9.27 5.00 -1.37
N GLY A 55 -9.94 4.91 -2.52
CA GLY A 55 -9.31 4.60 -3.79
C GLY A 55 -8.86 3.13 -3.89
N PRO A 56 -8.67 2.62 -5.11
CA PRO A 56 -8.35 1.21 -5.34
C PRO A 56 -6.95 0.80 -4.83
N VAL A 57 -6.00 1.75 -4.80
CA VAL A 57 -4.63 1.48 -4.35
C VAL A 57 -4.57 1.30 -2.83
N ASP A 58 -5.15 2.21 -2.04
CA ASP A 58 -5.13 2.07 -0.58
C ASP A 58 -6.00 0.88 -0.11
N ALA A 59 -7.06 0.53 -0.86
CA ALA A 59 -7.81 -0.70 -0.65
C ALA A 59 -6.95 -1.95 -0.90
N ALA A 60 -6.11 -1.96 -1.95
CA ALA A 60 -5.17 -3.05 -2.22
C ALA A 60 -4.12 -3.16 -1.11
N VAL A 61 -3.50 -2.04 -0.72
CA VAL A 61 -2.50 -2.01 0.37
C VAL A 61 -3.10 -2.52 1.68
N THR A 62 -4.31 -2.06 2.03
CA THR A 62 -5.02 -2.51 3.23
C THR A 62 -5.26 -4.01 3.20
N THR A 63 -5.77 -4.53 2.08
CA THR A 63 -6.11 -5.96 1.95
C THR A 63 -4.86 -6.84 2.02
N ILE A 64 -3.78 -6.45 1.34
CA ILE A 64 -2.50 -7.17 1.40
C ILE A 64 -1.95 -7.16 2.83
N ALA A 65 -2.02 -6.01 3.53
CA ALA A 65 -1.57 -5.92 4.92
C ALA A 65 -2.42 -6.79 5.87
N GLU A 66 -3.73 -6.90 5.63
CA GLU A 66 -4.61 -7.84 6.35
C GLU A 66 -4.19 -9.30 6.10
N ARG A 67 -4.02 -9.69 4.83
CA ARG A 67 -3.64 -11.05 4.44
C ARG A 67 -2.28 -11.47 5.00
N LEU A 68 -1.31 -10.55 5.02
CA LEU A 68 0.02 -10.79 5.56
C LEU A 68 0.12 -10.57 7.08
N GLY A 69 -0.97 -10.18 7.76
CA GLY A 69 -0.99 -9.92 9.20
C GLY A 69 -0.12 -8.74 9.65
N LEU A 70 0.18 -7.81 8.74
CA LEU A 70 1.05 -6.66 8.99
C LEU A 70 0.32 -5.59 9.79
N LYS A 71 1.04 -4.91 10.69
CA LYS A 71 0.47 -3.89 11.59
C LYS A 71 0.95 -2.48 11.29
N GLU A 72 1.96 -2.35 10.43
CA GLU A 72 2.64 -1.10 10.14
C GLU A 72 2.55 -0.80 8.65
N ILE A 73 2.25 0.45 8.29
CA ILE A 73 2.25 0.94 6.92
C ILE A 73 3.19 2.14 6.83
N ALA A 74 4.24 2.02 6.02
CA ALA A 74 5.07 3.15 5.67
C ALA A 74 4.42 3.92 4.52
N THR A 75 3.87 5.10 4.81
CA THR A 75 3.21 5.97 3.82
C THR A 75 3.36 7.44 4.21
N VAL A 76 3.48 8.31 3.23
CA VAL A 76 3.47 9.77 3.47
C VAL A 76 2.04 10.34 3.49
N ASP A 77 1.05 9.62 2.96
CA ASP A 77 -0.36 10.02 3.06
C ASP A 77 -1.06 9.29 4.21
N HIS A 78 -0.94 9.89 5.40
CA HIS A 78 -1.59 9.36 6.59
C HIS A 78 -3.12 9.51 6.59
N ARG A 79 -3.69 10.37 5.74
CA ARG A 79 -5.11 10.73 5.85
C ARG A 79 -6.02 9.55 5.53
N HIS A 80 -5.72 8.83 4.46
CA HIS A 80 -6.50 7.68 4.04
C HIS A 80 -6.35 6.50 5.01
N PHE A 81 -5.13 6.20 5.46
CA PHE A 81 -4.90 5.04 6.34
C PHE A 81 -5.31 5.25 7.80
N ARG A 82 -5.49 6.49 8.28
CA ARG A 82 -5.97 6.77 9.64
C ARG A 82 -7.44 6.40 9.86
N VAL A 83 -8.26 6.44 8.81
CA VAL A 83 -9.71 6.17 8.91
C VAL A 83 -10.05 4.71 8.64
N VAL A 84 -9.15 3.98 7.97
CA VAL A 84 -9.30 2.56 7.66
C VAL A 84 -9.27 1.71 8.92
N ARG A 85 -10.19 0.75 9.01
CA ARG A 85 -10.26 -0.25 10.07
C ARG A 85 -9.91 -1.64 9.52
N PRO A 86 -8.70 -2.15 9.80
CA PRO A 86 -8.30 -3.49 9.37
C PRO A 86 -9.05 -4.58 10.14
N ARG A 87 -9.19 -5.77 9.54
CA ARG A 87 -9.89 -6.91 10.17
C ARG A 87 -9.17 -7.48 11.40
N HIS A 88 -7.85 -7.39 11.45
CA HIS A 88 -7.00 -8.07 12.44
C HIS A 88 -6.47 -7.16 13.55
N ILE A 89 -6.66 -5.84 13.46
CA ILE A 89 -6.19 -4.84 14.42
C ILE A 89 -7.12 -3.62 14.45
N SER A 90 -7.05 -2.82 15.50
CA SER A 90 -7.90 -1.62 15.65
C SER A 90 -7.57 -0.49 14.66
N ALA A 91 -6.29 -0.34 14.30
CA ALA A 91 -5.77 0.62 13.33
C ALA A 91 -4.32 0.22 12.97
N PHE A 92 -3.85 0.60 11.78
CA PHE A 92 -2.44 0.50 11.44
C PHE A 92 -1.60 1.51 12.22
N ARG A 93 -0.35 1.16 12.52
CA ARG A 93 0.70 2.13 12.85
C ARG A 93 1.24 2.70 11.54
N LEU A 94 1.24 4.02 11.39
CA LEU A 94 1.74 4.67 10.19
C LEU A 94 3.16 5.16 10.41
N LEU A 95 4.03 4.97 9.41
CA LEU A 95 5.42 5.37 9.45
C LEU A 95 5.74 6.29 8.26
N PRO A 96 6.67 7.26 8.41
CA PRO A 96 7.29 7.68 9.67
C PRO A 96 6.28 8.38 10.60
N ASP A 97 6.55 8.38 11.91
CA ASP A 97 5.72 9.09 12.91
C ASP A 97 5.72 10.62 12.71
#